data_AF-A0AAT9QL83-F1
#
_entry.id   AF-A0AAT9QL83-F1
#
_cell.length_a   1.000
_cell.length_b   1.000
_cell.length_c   1.000
_cell.angle_alpha   90.00
_cell.angle_beta   90.00
_cell.angle_gamma   90.00
#
_symmetry.space_group_name_H-M   'P 1'
#
loop_
_entity.id
_entity.type
_entity.pdbx_description
1 polymer ?
#
loop_
_entity_poly.entity_id
_entity_poly.type
_entity_poly.pdbx_seq_one_letter_code
_entity_poly.pdbx_strand_id
1 'polypeptide(L)' 'MTFTTAESVTLKIWDRASLHETLDSAVSDLSSRHNTTSGGIAVTCSGPNTFTLSVRGGEPALAL' A
#
# COMPACT_ATOMS: atom_id res chain seq x y z
N MET A 1 -7.33 -10.37 8.23
CA MET A 1 -8.46 -9.82 7.45
C MET A 1 -7.92 -8.62 6.68
N THR A 2 -7.74 -8.78 5.38
CA THR A 2 -7.21 -7.76 4.45
C THR A 2 -8.38 -7.20 3.66
N PHE A 3 -8.57 -5.88 3.72
CA PHE A 3 -9.57 -5.18 2.92
C PHE A 3 -8.86 -4.68 1.67
N THR A 4 -9.19 -5.27 0.53
CA THR A 4 -8.72 -4.85 -0.79
C THR A 4 -9.82 -3.99 -1.39
N THR A 5 -9.67 -2.67 -1.31
CA THR A 5 -10.37 -1.79 -2.24
C THR A 5 -9.59 -1.77 -3.53
N ALA A 6 -10.23 -1.46 -4.67
CA ALA A 6 -9.69 -1.68 -6.01
C ALA A 6 -8.31 -1.06 -6.30
N GLU A 7 -7.76 -0.25 -5.40
CA GLU A 7 -6.52 0.51 -5.56
C GLU A 7 -5.69 0.55 -4.27
N SER A 8 -6.14 -0.12 -3.21
CA SER A 8 -5.49 -0.05 -1.89
C SER A 8 -5.53 -1.38 -1.14
N VAL A 9 -4.41 -1.69 -0.49
CA VAL A 9 -4.18 -2.90 0.30
C VAL A 9 -3.84 -2.51 1.72
N THR A 10 -4.64 -2.98 2.69
CA THR A 10 -4.33 -2.79 4.10
C THR A 10 -3.74 -4.05 4.71
N LEU A 11 -2.53 -3.93 5.27
CA LEU A 11 -1.76 -5.00 5.91
C LEU A 11 -1.64 -4.72 7.40
N LYS A 12 -1.84 -5.77 8.20
CA LYS A 12 -1.56 -5.74 9.64
C LYS A 12 -0.25 -6.48 9.90
N ILE A 13 0.81 -5.74 10.17
CA ILE A 13 2.17 -6.26 10.36
C ILE A 13 2.54 -6.13 11.83
N TRP A 14 2.55 -7.26 12.52
CA TRP A 14 2.92 -7.34 13.93
C TRP A 14 4.42 -7.50 14.14
N ASP A 15 5.09 -8.17 13.20
CA ASP A 15 6.53 -8.40 13.22
C ASP A 15 7.28 -7.26 12.51
N ARG A 16 8.03 -6.45 13.27
CA ARG A 16 8.78 -5.33 12.70
C ARG A 16 9.96 -5.76 11.84
N ALA A 17 10.53 -6.95 12.06
CA ALA A 17 11.65 -7.43 11.26
C ALA A 17 11.20 -7.74 9.83
N SER A 18 10.00 -8.29 9.68
CA SER A 18 9.37 -8.63 8.40
C SER A 18 8.63 -7.45 7.77
N LEU A 19 8.59 -6.28 8.43
CA LEU A 19 7.86 -5.12 7.94
C LEU A 19 8.37 -4.63 6.59
N HIS A 20 9.70 -4.56 6.43
CA HIS A 20 10.30 -4.08 5.19
C HIS A 20 10.02 -5.05 4.04
N GLU A 21 10.26 -6.35 4.22
CA GLU A 21 9.98 -7.37 3.20
C GLU A 21 8.48 -7.48 2.87
N THR A 22 7.61 -7.38 3.88
CA THR A 22 6.15 -7.46 3.67
C THR A 22 5.66 -6.24 2.90
N LEU A 23 6.17 -5.05 3.22
CA LEU A 23 5.84 -3.83 2.47
C LEU A 23 6.38 -3.90 1.05
N ASP A 24 7.64 -4.31 0.86
CA ASP A 24 8.25 -4.44 -0.47
C ASP A 24 7.49 -5.44 -1.34
N SER A 25 7.18 -6.63 -0.81
CA SER A 25 6.36 -7.63 -1.49
C SER A 25 4.97 -7.10 -1.85
N ALA A 26 4.33 -6.35 -0.94
CA ALA A 26 3.02 -5.77 -1.19
C ALA A 26 3.07 -4.63 -2.22
N VAL A 27 4.11 -3.80 -2.20
CA VAL A 27 4.37 -2.78 -3.23
C VAL A 27 4.57 -3.46 -4.58
N SER A 28 5.36 -4.53 -4.64
CA SER A 28 5.64 -5.27 -5.87
C SER A 28 4.41 -5.99 -6.43
N ASP A 29 3.58 -6.60 -5.59
CA ASP A 29 2.31 -7.20 -6.01
C ASP A 29 1.34 -6.12 -6.51
N LEU A 30 1.22 -5.01 -5.78
CA LEU A 30 0.33 -3.91 -6.15
C LEU A 30 0.81 -3.21 -7.43
N SER A 31 2.12 -3.01 -7.60
CA SER A 31 2.72 -2.43 -8.79
C SER A 31 2.48 -3.31 -10.02
N SER A 32 2.64 -4.63 -9.87
CA SER A 32 2.43 -5.60 -10.95
C SER A 32 0.96 -5.71 -11.33
N ARG A 33 0.04 -5.72 -10.34
CA ARG A 33 -1.41 -5.78 -10.60
C ARG A 33 -1.93 -4.52 -11.29
N HIS A 34 -1.41 -3.36 -10.93
CA HIS A 34 -1.86 -2.07 -11.45
C HIS A 34 -1.03 -1.54 -12.61
N ASN A 35 -0.02 -2.29 -13.07
CA ASN A 35 0.94 -1.86 -14.08
C ASN A 35 1.50 -0.46 -13.79
N THR A 36 1.72 -0.17 -12.51
CA THR A 36 2.24 1.10 -12.03
C THR A 36 3.67 0.91 -11.57
N THR A 37 4.47 1.98 -11.60
CA THR A 37 5.83 1.92 -11.05
C THR A 37 5.75 1.97 -9.54
N SER A 38 6.67 1.32 -8.81
CA SER A 38 6.70 1.31 -7.33
C SER A 38 6.65 2.71 -6.70
N GLY A 39 7.15 3.75 -7.40
CA GLY A 39 7.04 5.15 -6.98
C GLY A 39 5.62 5.74 -7.02
N GLY A 40 4.70 5.05 -7.69
CA GLY A 40 3.27 5.31 -7.70
C GLY A 40 2.54 4.62 -6.56
N ILE A 41 3.19 4.00 -5.57
CA ILE A 41 2.52 3.44 -4.39
C ILE A 41 2.74 4.35 -3.18
N ALA A 42 1.66 4.86 -2.60
CA ALA A 42 1.67 5.57 -1.34
C ALA A 42 1.48 4.59 -0.18
N VAL A 43 2.36 4.63 0.81
CA VAL A 43 2.25 3.82 2.03
C VAL A 43 1.85 4.72 3.20
N THR A 44 0.68 4.48 3.76
CA THR A 44 0.11 5.22 4.89
C THR A 44 0.10 4.34 6.13
N CYS A 45 0.63 4.84 7.24
CA CYS A 45 0.50 4.19 8.54
C CYS A 45 -0.84 4.63 9.17
N SER A 46 -1.86 3.78 9.07
CA SER A 46 -3.21 4.10 9.54
C SER A 46 -3.42 3.75 11.02
N GLY A 47 -2.47 3.05 11.66
CA GLY A 47 -2.58 2.71 13.08
C GLY A 47 -1.42 1.85 13.60
N PRO A 48 -1.46 1.45 14.88
CA PRO A 48 -0.47 0.54 15.44
C PRO A 48 -0.50 -0.75 14.62
N ASN A 49 0.66 -1.08 14.04
CA ASN A 49 0.85 -2.28 13.22
C ASN A 49 -0.01 -2.34 11.94
N THR A 50 -0.62 -1.23 11.50
CA THR A 50 -1.52 -1.24 10.33
C THR A 50 -1.02 -0.28 9.27
N PHE A 51 -0.75 -0.83 8.09
CA PHE A 51 -0.22 -0.11 6.94
C PHE A 51 -1.19 -0.24 5.77
N THR A 52 -1.55 0.89 5.17
CA THR A 52 -2.41 0.97 4.00
C THR A 52 -1.55 1.42 2.83
N LEU A 53 -1.39 0.55 1.83
CA LEU A 53 -0.73 0.85 0.58
C LEU A 53 -1.79 1.23 -0.45
N SER A 54 -1.57 2.28 -1.23
CA SER A 54 -2.52 2.79 -2.22
C SER A 54 -1.80 3.19 -3.50
N VAL A 55 -2.36 2.90 -4.67
CA VAL A 55 -1.81 3.33 -5.96
C VAL A 55 -2.14 4.81 -6.21
N ARG A 56 -1.11 5.66 -6.33
CA ARG A 56 -1.16 6.98 -6.97
C ARG A 56 -1.29 6.78 -8.49
N GLY A 57 -2.51 6.64 -8.99
CA GLY A 57 -2.73 6.36 -10.41
C GLY A 57 -4.12 6.66 -11.00
N GLY A 58 -5.01 7.31 -10.25
CA GLY A 58 -6.34 7.72 -10.75
C GLY A 58 -6.84 8.97 -10.01
N GLU A 59 -6.37 10.13 -10.45
CA GLU A 59 -6.59 11.52 -9.95
C GLU A 59 -8.07 11.90 -9.65
N PRO A 60 -8.38 12.94 -8.82
CA PRO A 60 -7.61 14.17 -8.69
C PRO A 60 -7.35 14.68 -7.27
N ALA A 61 -6.36 15.57 -7.19
CA ALA A 61 -6.28 16.69 -6.26
C ALA A 61 -7.51 16.92 -5.36
N LEU A 62 -7.38 16.61 -4.07
CA LEU A 62 -7.85 17.55 -3.05
C LEU A 62 -6.76 18.63 -2.98
N ALA A 63 -6.84 19.77 -3.65
CA ALA A 63 -7.90 20.78 -3.54
C ALA A 63 -8.34 20.96 -2.09
N LEU A 64 -7.44 21.54 -1.28
CA LEU A 64 -7.81 22.57 -0.31
C LEU A 64 -6.67 23.57 -0.14
#